data_AF-A0A1H4U491-F1
#
_entry.id   AF-A0A1H4U491-F1
#
_cell.length_a   1.000
_cell.length_b   1.000
_cell.length_c   1.000
_cell.angle_alpha   90.00
_cell.angle_beta   90.00
_cell.angle_gamma   90.00
#
_symmetry.space_group_name_H-M   'P 1'
#
loop_
_entity.id
_entity.type
_entity.pdbx_description
1 polymer ?
#
loop_
_entity_poly.entity_id
_entity_poly.type
_entity_poly.pdbx_seq_one_letter_code
_entity_poly.pdbx_strand_id
1 'polypeptide(L)'
;MTKKPWSTYEMEKLIKLSKECPPAVIAQELSRPVTSVRKKMREIGVSYVSGEDYKKRQIQYLISDENGTYKSKMNKEEQQSGSESPILDEFWKTLVVMARVAKKRGKTVDVISFIDTYRKIRLGG
;
A
#
# COMPACT_ATOMS: atom_id res chain seq x y z
N MET A 1 16.99 0.50 25.05
CA MET A 1 15.90 -0.23 24.35
C MET A 1 15.90 -1.68 24.81
N THR A 2 14.90 -2.07 25.60
CA THR A 2 14.78 -3.43 26.14
C THR A 2 14.42 -4.40 25.01
N LYS A 3 15.24 -5.45 24.83
CA LYS A 3 15.01 -6.47 23.79
C LYS A 3 13.84 -7.34 24.26
N LYS A 4 12.65 -7.15 23.68
CA LYS A 4 11.51 -8.03 23.94
C LYS A 4 11.91 -9.48 23.58
N PRO A 5 11.90 -10.43 24.52
CA PRO A 5 12.28 -11.81 24.25
C PRO A 5 11.33 -12.43 23.22
N TRP A 6 11.81 -13.39 22.44
CA TRP A 6 11.00 -14.10 21.45
C TRP A 6 10.17 -15.18 22.16
N SER A 7 8.85 -15.11 22.00
CA SER A 7 7.95 -16.16 22.48
C SER A 7 8.03 -17.39 21.57
N THR A 8 7.77 -18.57 22.11
CA THR A 8 7.66 -19.82 21.34
C THR A 8 6.61 -19.71 20.23
N TYR A 9 5.48 -19.07 20.51
CA TYR A 9 4.43 -18.80 19.52
C TYR A 9 4.92 -17.91 18.37
N GLU A 10 5.68 -16.84 18.69
CA GLU A 10 6.24 -15.94 17.67
C GLU A 10 7.27 -16.67 16.80
N MET A 11 8.02 -17.60 17.38
CA MET A 11 9.02 -18.41 16.68
C MET A 11 8.37 -19.42 15.72
N GLU A 12 7.34 -20.13 16.17
CA GLU A 12 6.56 -21.04 15.31
C GLU A 12 5.91 -20.29 14.15
N LYS A 13 5.30 -19.13 14.44
CA LYS A 13 4.67 -18.28 13.43
C LYS A 13 5.70 -17.74 12.43
N LEU A 14 6.89 -17.35 12.89
CA LEU A 14 7.99 -16.91 12.03
C LEU A 14 8.44 -18.02 11.07
N ILE A 15 8.61 -19.25 11.56
CA ILE A 15 9.01 -20.41 10.74
C ILE A 15 7.94 -20.77 9.70
N LYS A 16 6.67 -20.67 10.07
CA LYS A 16 5.56 -20.93 9.14
C LYS A 16 5.54 -19.87 8.03
N LEU A 17 5.61 -18.60 8.40
CA LEU A 17 5.50 -17.49 7.45
C LEU A 17 6.75 -17.33 6.57
N SER A 18 7.94 -17.74 7.02
CA SER A 18 9.18 -17.59 6.24
C SER A 18 9.15 -18.33 4.91
N LYS A 19 8.35 -19.40 4.81
CA LYS A 19 8.19 -20.21 3.58
C LYS A 19 7.38 -19.47 2.51
N GLU A 20 6.53 -18.54 2.92
CA GLU A 20 5.54 -17.91 2.05
C GLU A 20 5.79 -16.42 1.85
N CYS A 21 6.28 -15.75 2.90
CA CYS A 21 6.33 -14.30 3.01
C CYS A 21 7.76 -13.77 3.17
N PRO A 22 8.04 -12.54 2.69
CA PRO A 22 9.31 -11.88 2.92
C PRO A 22 9.37 -11.29 4.35
N PRO A 23 10.58 -10.98 4.85
CA PRO A 23 10.77 -10.50 6.23
C PRO A 23 10.00 -9.22 6.58
N ALA A 24 9.68 -8.38 5.58
CA ALA A 24 8.91 -7.16 5.79
C ALA A 24 7.46 -7.43 6.18
N VAL A 25 6.83 -8.43 5.56
CA VAL A 25 5.44 -8.82 5.85
C VAL A 25 5.38 -9.55 7.18
N ILE A 26 6.34 -10.44 7.45
CA ILE A 26 6.45 -11.15 8.73
C ILE A 26 6.60 -10.16 9.90
N ALA A 27 7.32 -9.07 9.70
CA ALA A 27 7.49 -8.02 10.69
C ALA A 27 6.18 -7.31 11.05
N GLN A 28 5.33 -7.02 10.06
CA GLN A 28 3.99 -6.48 10.30
C GLN A 28 3.14 -7.47 11.11
N GLU A 29 3.13 -8.73 10.68
CA GLU A 29 2.32 -9.80 11.29
C GLU A 29 2.74 -10.14 12.73
N LEU A 30 4.00 -9.93 13.08
CA LEU A 30 4.54 -10.12 14.44
C LEU A 30 4.63 -8.82 15.23
N SER A 31 4.23 -7.68 14.66
CA SER A 31 4.38 -6.34 15.25
C SER A 31 5.79 -6.08 15.79
N ARG A 32 6.81 -6.54 15.06
CA ARG A 32 8.22 -6.43 15.43
C ARG A 32 9.00 -5.73 14.33
N PRO A 33 10.11 -5.03 14.66
CA PRO A 33 10.91 -4.36 13.64
C PRO A 33 11.55 -5.38 12.69
N VAL A 34 11.56 -5.05 11.40
CA VAL A 34 12.12 -5.89 10.31
C VAL A 34 13.55 -6.32 10.60
N THR A 35 14.35 -5.42 11.18
CA THR A 35 15.75 -5.70 11.55
C THR A 35 15.86 -6.82 12.59
N SER A 36 14.96 -6.86 13.57
CA SER A 36 14.90 -7.93 14.58
C SER A 36 14.48 -9.25 13.95
N VAL A 37 13.51 -9.24 13.04
CA VAL A 37 13.05 -10.44 12.32
C VAL A 37 14.17 -11.00 11.46
N ARG A 38 14.83 -10.18 10.63
CA ARG A 38 15.97 -10.60 9.80
C ARG A 38 17.11 -11.17 10.63
N LYS A 39 17.44 -10.51 11.74
CA LYS A 39 18.46 -11.01 12.67
C LYS A 39 18.06 -12.38 13.20
N LYS A 40 16.81 -12.54 13.64
CA LYS A 40 16.34 -13.79 14.22
C LYS A 40 16.28 -14.92 13.19
N MET A 41 15.85 -14.64 11.97
CA MET A 41 15.87 -15.61 10.86
C MET A 41 17.28 -16.11 10.55
N ARG A 42 18.27 -15.20 10.59
CA ARG A 42 19.68 -15.57 10.41
C ARG A 42 20.20 -16.44 11.57
N GLU A 43 19.83 -16.12 12.81
CA GLU A 43 20.21 -16.92 13.99
C GLU A 43 19.65 -18.34 13.95
N ILE A 44 18.44 -18.54 13.42
CA ILE A 44 17.79 -19.86 13.32
C ILE A 44 18.17 -20.58 12.01
N GLY A 45 18.84 -19.91 11.08
CA GLY A 45 19.22 -20.48 9.78
C GLY A 45 18.03 -20.68 8.83
N VAL A 46 16.98 -19.88 8.96
CA VAL A 46 15.76 -20.00 8.15
C VAL A 46 15.88 -19.14 6.90
N SER A 47 15.74 -19.76 5.73
CA SER A 47 15.62 -19.06 4.45
C SER A 47 14.24 -18.41 4.31
N TYR A 48 14.19 -17.32 3.57
CA TYR A 48 12.96 -16.57 3.34
C TYR A 48 12.79 -16.27 1.86
N VAL A 49 11.53 -16.06 1.47
CA VAL A 49 11.14 -15.69 0.10
C VAL A 49 11.63 -14.28 -0.22
N SER A 50 12.18 -14.08 -1.42
CA SER A 50 12.57 -12.76 -1.91
C SER A 50 11.36 -11.81 -2.02
N GLY A 51 11.59 -10.51 -1.88
CA GLY A 51 10.50 -9.54 -2.01
C GLY A 51 9.87 -9.57 -3.40
N GLU A 52 10.68 -9.84 -4.42
CA GLU A 52 10.29 -9.93 -5.83
C GLU A 52 9.38 -11.14 -6.08
N ASP A 53 9.75 -12.32 -5.58
CA ASP A 53 8.96 -13.55 -5.78
C ASP A 53 7.63 -13.50 -5.01
N TYR A 54 7.63 -12.83 -3.86
CA TYR A 54 6.39 -12.56 -3.14
C TYR A 54 5.46 -11.65 -3.93
N LYS A 55 5.98 -10.53 -4.48
CA LYS A 55 5.19 -9.60 -5.31
C LYS A 55 4.62 -10.30 -6.55
N LYS A 56 5.42 -11.12 -7.24
CA LYS A 56 4.95 -11.92 -8.39
C LYS A 56 3.78 -12.82 -8.01
N ARG A 57 3.89 -13.53 -6.88
CA ARG A 57 2.80 -14.38 -6.35
C ARG A 57 1.56 -13.59 -5.99
N GLN A 58 1.71 -12.41 -5.38
CA GLN A 58 0.58 -11.53 -5.06
C GLN A 58 -0.11 -11.02 -6.33
N ILE A 59 0.65 -10.59 -7.35
CA ILE A 59 0.10 -10.16 -8.64
C ILE A 59 -0.65 -11.32 -9.31
N GLN A 60 -0.09 -12.53 -9.31
CA GLN A 60 -0.74 -13.70 -9.86
C GLN A 60 -2.04 -14.03 -9.11
N TYR A 61 -2.02 -13.97 -7.78
CA TYR A 61 -3.23 -14.15 -6.96
C TYR A 61 -4.32 -13.12 -7.28
N LEU A 62 -3.94 -11.85 -7.47
CA LEU A 62 -4.87 -10.78 -7.86
C LEU A 62 -5.47 -10.97 -9.26
N ILE A 63 -4.70 -11.53 -10.20
CA ILE A 63 -5.17 -11.84 -11.55
C ILE A 63 -6.15 -13.03 -11.52
N SER A 64 -5.91 -14.01 -10.66
CA SER A 64 -6.75 -15.21 -10.53
C SER A 64 -8.03 -14.97 -9.73
N ASP A 65 -8.12 -13.89 -8.94
CA ASP A 65 -9.29 -13.55 -8.14
C ASP A 65 -10.35 -12.81 -8.99
N GLU A 66 -11.04 -13.52 -9.88
CA GLU A 66 -12.13 -12.99 -10.72
C GLU A 66 -13.30 -12.42 -9.88
N ASN A 67 -13.40 -12.82 -8.60
CA ASN A 67 -14.49 -12.44 -7.69
C ASN A 67 -14.20 -11.18 -6.84
N GLY A 68 -13.06 -10.51 -7.03
CA GLY A 68 -12.80 -9.19 -6.44
C GLY A 68 -12.74 -9.14 -4.91
N THR A 69 -12.55 -10.28 -4.23
CA THR A 69 -12.52 -10.36 -2.76
C THR A 69 -11.36 -9.60 -2.12
N TYR A 70 -10.25 -9.39 -2.85
CA TYR A 70 -9.12 -8.62 -2.37
C TYR A 70 -9.47 -7.16 -2.00
N LYS A 71 -10.44 -6.52 -2.67
CA LYS A 71 -10.86 -5.13 -2.38
C LYS A 71 -11.54 -4.99 -1.01
N SER A 72 -12.16 -6.06 -0.52
CA SER A 72 -12.93 -6.04 0.73
C SER A 72 -12.05 -5.96 1.98
N LYS A 73 -10.82 -6.49 1.93
CA LYS A 73 -9.85 -6.37 3.04
C LYS A 73 -9.09 -5.05 3.04
N MET A 74 -8.77 -4.50 1.87
CA MET A 74 -8.04 -3.22 1.76
C MET A 74 -8.88 -2.03 2.27
N ASN A 75 -10.19 -2.04 2.03
CA ASN A 75 -11.12 -1.06 2.60
C ASN A 75 -11.24 -1.11 4.14
N LYS A 76 -10.85 -2.23 4.77
CA LYS A 76 -10.94 -2.40 6.23
C LYS A 76 -9.72 -1.83 6.96
N GLU A 77 -8.59 -1.68 6.28
CA GLU A 77 -7.35 -1.09 6.83
C GLU A 77 -7.23 0.42 6.51
N GLU A 78 -7.83 0.90 5.42
CA GLU A 78 -7.82 2.35 5.06
C GLU A 78 -8.74 3.22 5.94
N GLN A 79 -9.65 2.64 6.73
CA GLN A 79 -10.55 3.41 7.59
C GLN A 79 -9.93 3.97 8.89
N GLN A 80 -8.60 3.89 9.08
CA GLN A 80 -7.92 4.43 10.28
C GLN A 80 -6.85 5.51 10.05
N SER A 81 -6.56 5.96 8.82
CA SER A 81 -5.75 7.16 8.63
C SER A 81 -6.56 8.27 7.95
N GLY A 82 -7.28 9.03 8.78
CA GLY A 82 -7.93 10.26 8.35
C GLY A 82 -6.92 11.25 7.79
N SER A 83 -7.12 11.61 6.52
CA SER A 83 -7.18 13.00 6.03
C SER A 83 -7.05 13.03 4.50
N GLU A 84 -7.96 12.40 3.75
CA GLU A 84 -8.19 12.91 2.38
C GLU A 84 -8.86 14.27 2.56
N SER A 85 -8.06 15.34 2.44
CA SER A 85 -8.55 16.70 2.61
C SER A 85 -9.72 16.92 1.63
N PRO A 86 -10.86 17.50 2.06
CA PRO A 86 -12.00 17.76 1.18
C PRO A 86 -11.61 18.56 -0.08
N ILE A 87 -10.50 19.30 0.01
CA ILE A 87 -9.88 20.08 -1.07
C ILE A 87 -9.38 19.20 -2.23
N LEU A 88 -8.78 18.04 -1.95
CA LEU A 88 -8.31 17.08 -2.96
C LEU A 88 -9.49 16.45 -3.69
N ASP A 89 -10.55 16.16 -2.95
CA ASP A 89 -11.78 15.59 -3.48
C ASP A 89 -12.49 16.55 -4.45
N GLU A 90 -12.53 17.84 -4.11
CA GLU A 90 -13.04 18.89 -4.98
C GLU A 90 -12.17 19.13 -6.22
N PHE A 91 -10.85 18.99 -6.09
CA PHE A 91 -9.90 19.15 -7.20
C PHE A 91 -10.16 18.10 -8.29
N TRP A 92 -10.19 16.82 -7.92
CA TRP A 92 -10.43 15.73 -8.87
C TRP A 92 -11.81 15.82 -9.51
N LYS A 93 -12.85 16.18 -8.74
CA LYS A 93 -14.20 16.41 -9.28
C LYS A 93 -14.19 17.52 -10.34
N THR A 94 -13.51 18.63 -10.07
CA THR A 94 -13.43 19.77 -11.00
C THR A 94 -12.67 19.40 -12.28
N LEU A 95 -11.53 18.71 -12.15
CA LEU A 95 -10.73 18.23 -13.29
C LEU A 95 -11.58 17.32 -14.20
N VAL A 96 -12.30 16.36 -13.62
CA VAL A 96 -13.12 15.41 -14.37
C VAL A 96 -14.26 16.11 -15.12
N VAL A 97 -14.91 17.10 -14.49
CA VAL A 97 -15.95 17.91 -15.14
C VAL A 97 -15.38 18.69 -16.33
N MET A 98 -14.24 19.36 -16.15
CA MET A 98 -13.58 20.08 -17.24
C MET A 98 -13.14 19.16 -18.39
N ALA A 99 -12.57 18.00 -18.08
CA ALA A 99 -12.16 17.02 -19.08
C ALA A 99 -13.36 16.54 -19.92
N ARG A 100 -14.53 16.32 -19.29
CA ARG A 100 -15.76 15.98 -20.01
C ARG A 100 -16.22 17.10 -20.95
N VAL A 101 -16.18 18.35 -20.49
CA VAL A 101 -16.58 19.51 -21.31
C VAL A 101 -15.62 19.72 -22.47
N ALA A 102 -14.31 19.61 -22.24
CA ALA A 102 -13.29 19.72 -23.28
C ALA A 102 -13.44 18.63 -24.33
N LYS A 103 -13.67 17.37 -23.90
CA LYS A 103 -13.92 16.23 -24.80
C LYS A 103 -15.15 16.48 -25.68
N LYS A 104 -16.24 17.01 -25.13
CA LYS A 104 -17.44 17.40 -25.92
C LYS A 104 -17.15 18.50 -26.96
N ARG A 105 -16.13 19.33 -26.73
CA ARG A 105 -15.71 20.41 -27.62
C ARG A 105 -14.51 20.02 -28.51
N GLY A 106 -14.11 18.75 -28.53
CA GLY A 106 -12.96 18.26 -29.30
C GLY A 106 -11.60 18.79 -28.81
N LYS A 107 -11.53 19.28 -27.57
CA LYS A 107 -10.32 19.81 -26.94
C LYS A 107 -9.82 18.88 -25.85
N THR A 108 -8.53 18.93 -25.57
CA THR A 108 -7.89 18.23 -24.45
C THR A 108 -7.66 19.19 -23.29
N VAL A 109 -7.63 18.67 -22.07
CA VAL A 109 -7.25 19.43 -20.88
C VAL A 109 -5.83 19.03 -20.51
N ASP A 110 -4.92 19.99 -20.46
CA ASP A 110 -3.59 19.78 -19.88
C ASP A 110 -3.69 19.81 -18.35
N VAL A 111 -3.38 18.66 -17.73
CA VAL A 111 -3.49 18.46 -16.29
C VAL A 111 -2.49 19.33 -15.53
N ILE A 112 -1.28 19.56 -16.09
CA ILE A 112 -0.24 20.34 -15.43
C ILE A 112 -0.66 21.81 -15.36
N SER A 113 -1.06 22.38 -16.50
CA SER A 113 -1.60 23.75 -16.56
C SER A 113 -2.83 23.93 -15.66
N PHE A 114 -3.70 22.92 -15.56
CA PHE A 114 -4.86 22.96 -14.67
C PHE A 114 -4.44 22.98 -13.19
N ILE A 115 -3.47 22.16 -12.78
CA ILE A 115 -2.96 22.15 -11.40
C ILE A 115 -2.42 23.54 -11.02
N ASP A 116 -1.60 24.15 -11.88
CA ASP A 116 -1.03 25.47 -11.61
C ASP A 116 -2.11 26.54 -11.52
N THR A 117 -3.09 26.50 -12.42
CA THR A 117 -4.23 27.44 -12.41
C THR A 117 -5.11 27.25 -11.18
N TYR A 118 -5.42 26.00 -10.83
CA TYR A 118 -6.23 25.65 -9.67
C TYR A 118 -5.55 26.08 -8.36
N ARG A 119 -4.23 25.86 -8.27
CA ARG A 119 -3.42 26.31 -7.13
C ARG A 119 -3.42 27.83 -7.02
N LYS A 120 -3.22 28.55 -8.13
CA LYS A 120 -3.20 30.01 -8.18
C LYS A 120 -4.53 30.67 -7.81
N ILE A 121 -5.65 30.08 -8.23
CA ILE A 121 -7.00 30.62 -7.98
C ILE A 121 -7.51 30.27 -6.57
N ARG A 122 -7.26 29.03 -6.11
CA ARG A 122 -7.95 28.49 -4.93
C ARG A 122 -7.09 28.42 -3.67
N LEU A 123 -5.76 28.32 -3.79
CA LEU A 123 -4.86 28.25 -2.64
C LEU A 123 -4.20 29.58 -2.28
N GLY A 124 -4.37 30.62 -3.12
CA GLY A 124 -3.65 31.88 -2.98
C GLY A 124 -2.17 31.70 -3.29
N GLY A 125 -1.60 32.59 -4.11
CA GLY A 125 -0.16 32.60 -4.37
C GLY A 125 0.65 32.92 -3.13
#